data_AF-A0A897NF89-F1
#
_entry.id   AF-A0A897NF89-F1
#
_cell.length_a   1.000
_cell.length_b   1.000
_cell.length_c   1.000
_cell.angle_alpha   90.00
_cell.angle_beta   90.00
_cell.angle_gamma   90.00
#
_symmetry.space_group_name_H-M   'P 1'
#
loop_
_entity.id
_entity.type
_entity.pdbx_description
1 polymer ?
#
loop_
_entity_poly.entity_id
_entity_poly.type
_entity_poly.pdbx_seq_one_letter_code
_entity_poly.pdbx_strand_id
1 'polypeptide(L)'
;MVDADDPEEIRSDNPVARVTEQFVTYVELVAAAVFAGLFAIGVGDLILQIGEAVLSGSITDPRVVISFIDTGLLLLIIVEVYQTVIAYTRKSDTAEIVRLVIYTGVIAMVRKAIVFRASEYPTTGDALAAAVAYTVLLLGLGVLLVIDRQ
;
A
#
# COMPACT_ATOMS: atom_id res chain seq x y z
N MET A 1 63.40 -12.91 15.57
CA MET A 1 62.67 -14.04 16.16
C MET A 1 61.44 -13.42 16.81
N VAL A 2 60.27 -13.63 16.21
CA VAL A 2 58.92 -13.75 16.84
C VAL A 2 58.50 -12.57 17.75
N ASP A 3 57.42 -11.83 17.51
CA ASP A 3 56.07 -12.25 17.15
C ASP A 3 55.33 -11.17 16.36
N ALA A 4 54.55 -11.61 15.37
CA ALA A 4 53.52 -10.81 14.75
C ALA A 4 52.21 -11.12 15.48
N ASP A 5 51.82 -10.26 16.42
CA ASP A 5 50.46 -10.27 16.97
C ASP A 5 49.61 -9.32 16.12
N ASP A 6 49.16 -9.82 14.97
CA ASP A 6 47.98 -9.26 14.32
C ASP A 6 46.78 -9.62 15.19
N PRO A 7 46.04 -8.66 15.77
CA PRO A 7 44.84 -8.99 16.51
C PRO A 7 43.85 -9.59 15.50
N GLU A 8 43.58 -10.87 15.66
CA GLU A 8 42.53 -11.59 14.95
C GLU A 8 41.26 -10.73 14.95
N GLU A 9 40.90 -10.24 13.78
CA GLU A 9 39.60 -9.67 13.50
C GLU A 9 38.57 -10.76 13.80
N ILE A 10 38.04 -10.77 15.03
CA ILE A 10 36.94 -11.64 15.44
C ILE A 10 35.72 -11.22 14.61
N ARG A 11 35.65 -11.76 13.40
CA ARG A 11 34.46 -11.77 12.56
C ARG A 11 33.46 -12.66 13.29
N SER A 12 32.69 -12.04 14.19
CA SER A 12 31.65 -12.69 14.96
C SER A 12 30.56 -13.19 14.00
N ASP A 13 30.72 -14.44 13.54
CA ASP A 13 29.70 -15.22 12.83
C ASP A 13 28.60 -15.58 13.84
N ASN A 14 27.74 -14.62 14.16
CA ASN A 14 26.71 -14.76 15.18
C ASN A 14 25.58 -15.65 14.62
N PRO A 15 25.40 -16.89 15.10
CA PRO A 15 24.39 -17.82 14.57
C PRO A 15 22.96 -17.29 14.67
N VAL A 16 22.70 -16.37 15.62
CA VAL A 16 21.42 -15.69 15.78
C VAL A 16 21.09 -14.77 14.60
N ALA A 17 22.10 -14.13 14.01
CA ALA A 17 21.93 -13.26 12.85
C ALA A 17 21.50 -14.07 11.61
N ARG A 18 22.13 -15.23 11.38
CA ARG A 18 21.80 -16.13 10.26
C ARG A 18 20.38 -16.68 10.35
N VAL A 19 19.93 -17.11 11.54
CA VAL A 19 18.56 -17.59 11.75
C VAL A 19 17.53 -16.48 11.53
N THR A 20 17.84 -15.26 11.99
CA THR A 20 16.95 -14.10 11.83
C THR A 20 16.81 -13.71 10.36
N GLU A 21 17.91 -13.67 9.61
CA GLU A 21 17.92 -13.35 8.18
C GLU A 21 17.12 -14.36 7.35
N GLN A 22 17.27 -15.66 7.66
CA GLN A 22 16.54 -16.71 6.99
C GLN A 22 15.03 -16.67 7.31
N PHE A 23 14.67 -16.33 8.55
CA PHE A 23 13.27 -16.13 8.94
C PHE A 23 12.62 -14.96 8.21
N VAL A 24 13.28 -13.80 8.13
CA VAL A 24 12.79 -12.62 7.40
C VAL A 24 12.57 -12.94 5.93
N THR A 25 13.53 -13.63 5.30
CA THR A 25 13.43 -14.04 3.89
C THR A 25 12.23 -14.96 3.65
N TYR A 26 11.97 -15.90 4.56
CA TYR A 26 10.81 -16.79 4.46
C TYR A 26 9.49 -16.03 4.58
N VAL A 27 9.39 -15.11 5.54
CA VAL A 27 8.21 -14.25 5.72
C VAL A 27 7.98 -13.36 4.50
N GLU A 28 9.04 -12.77 3.94
CA GLU A 28 8.98 -11.96 2.71
C GLU A 28 8.43 -12.78 1.53
N LEU A 29 8.92 -14.00 1.34
CA LEU A 29 8.46 -14.89 0.27
C LEU A 29 6.97 -15.26 0.43
N VAL A 30 6.54 -15.59 1.65
CA VAL A 30 5.14 -15.94 1.93
C VAL A 30 4.25 -14.71 1.72
N ALA A 31 4.64 -13.55 2.23
CA ALA A 31 3.91 -12.31 2.01
C ALA A 31 3.80 -11.99 0.52
N ALA A 32 4.91 -12.02 -0.22
CA ALA A 32 4.91 -11.81 -1.66
C ALA A 32 3.97 -12.77 -2.40
N ALA A 33 3.97 -14.06 -2.05
CA ALA A 33 3.08 -15.04 -2.65
C ALA A 33 1.59 -14.74 -2.36
N VAL A 34 1.26 -14.36 -1.13
CA VAL A 34 -0.12 -14.00 -0.75
C VAL A 34 -0.57 -12.73 -1.47
N PHE A 35 0.22 -11.67 -1.44
CA PHE A 35 -0.11 -10.41 -2.12
C PHE A 35 -0.22 -10.59 -3.63
N ALA A 36 0.70 -11.34 -4.26
CA ALA A 36 0.63 -11.66 -5.68
C ALA A 36 -0.62 -12.49 -6.02
N GLY A 37 -0.98 -13.46 -5.18
CA GLY A 37 -2.20 -14.25 -5.36
C GLY A 37 -3.47 -13.42 -5.26
N LEU A 38 -3.59 -12.58 -4.22
CA LEU A 38 -4.73 -11.67 -4.06
C LEU A 38 -4.84 -10.68 -5.21
N PHE A 39 -3.70 -10.13 -5.65
CA PHE A 39 -3.65 -9.21 -6.78
C PHE A 39 -4.09 -9.90 -8.08
N ALA A 40 -3.58 -11.12 -8.35
CA ALA A 40 -3.95 -11.89 -9.54
C ALA A 40 -5.45 -12.21 -9.57
N ILE A 41 -6.03 -12.61 -8.44
CA ILE A 41 -7.48 -12.86 -8.32
C ILE A 41 -8.27 -11.59 -8.61
N GLY A 42 -7.91 -10.45 -7.99
CA GLY A 42 -8.64 -9.21 -8.21
C GLY A 42 -8.49 -8.65 -9.64
N VAL A 43 -7.32 -8.85 -10.28
CA VAL A 43 -7.13 -8.52 -11.71
C VAL A 43 -8.03 -9.41 -12.57
N GLY A 44 -8.10 -10.71 -12.26
CA GLY A 44 -9.00 -11.63 -12.94
C GLY A 44 -10.46 -11.22 -12.81
N ASP A 45 -10.90 -10.88 -11.60
CA ASP A 45 -12.25 -10.39 -11.32
C ASP A 45 -12.58 -9.12 -12.11
N LEU A 46 -11.67 -8.13 -12.10
CA LEU A 46 -11.83 -6.90 -12.86
C LEU A 46 -11.93 -7.15 -14.37
N ILE A 47 -11.10 -8.05 -14.93
CA ILE A 47 -11.14 -8.42 -16.35
C ILE A 47 -12.49 -9.05 -16.71
N LEU A 48 -12.98 -9.98 -15.88
CA LEU A 48 -14.28 -10.62 -16.09
C LEU A 48 -15.41 -9.59 -16.03
N GLN A 49 -15.40 -8.72 -15.02
CA GLN A 49 -16.40 -7.67 -14.83
C GLN A 49 -16.45 -6.70 -16.03
N ILE A 50 -15.29 -6.28 -16.54
CA ILE A 50 -15.19 -5.45 -17.75
C ILE A 50 -15.71 -6.22 -18.96
N GLY A 51 -15.33 -7.48 -19.13
CA GLY A 51 -15.79 -8.33 -20.23
C GLY A 51 -17.31 -8.46 -20.27
N GLU A 52 -17.94 -8.74 -19.13
CA GLU A 52 -19.39 -8.82 -18.98
C GLU A 52 -20.09 -7.50 -19.31
N ALA A 53 -19.53 -6.36 -18.89
CA ALA A 53 -20.08 -5.04 -19.19
C ALA A 53 -19.98 -4.66 -20.67
N VAL A 54 -18.90 -5.08 -21.33
CA VAL A 54 -18.73 -4.90 -22.78
C VAL A 54 -19.76 -5.75 -23.54
N LEU A 55 -19.93 -7.02 -23.17
CA LEU A 55 -20.88 -7.92 -23.82
C LEU A 55 -22.34 -7.50 -23.61
N SER A 56 -22.68 -6.97 -22.43
CA SER A 56 -24.02 -6.48 -22.12
C SER A 56 -24.31 -5.07 -22.64
N GLY A 57 -23.31 -4.35 -23.16
CA GLY A 57 -23.43 -2.96 -23.62
C GLY A 57 -23.58 -1.92 -22.49
N SER A 58 -23.48 -2.36 -21.23
CA SER A 58 -23.62 -1.51 -20.04
C SER A 58 -22.40 -0.62 -19.75
N ILE A 59 -21.30 -0.80 -20.50
CA ILE A 59 -20.08 0.02 -20.43
C ILE A 59 -20.33 1.54 -20.63
N THR A 60 -21.46 1.90 -21.25
CA THR A 60 -21.85 3.30 -21.46
C THR A 60 -22.45 3.96 -20.21
N ASP A 61 -22.84 3.19 -19.18
CA ASP A 61 -23.30 3.72 -17.91
C ASP A 61 -22.10 4.12 -17.03
N PRO A 62 -21.97 5.41 -16.63
CA PRO A 62 -20.89 5.86 -15.77
C PRO A 62 -20.79 5.11 -14.43
N ARG A 63 -21.90 4.60 -13.90
CA ARG A 63 -21.91 3.85 -12.63
C ARG A 63 -21.13 2.53 -12.76
N VAL A 64 -21.25 1.86 -13.90
CA VAL A 64 -20.52 0.62 -14.19
C VAL A 64 -19.02 0.90 -14.26
N VAL A 65 -18.63 1.97 -14.95
CA VAL A 65 -17.22 2.38 -15.04
C VAL A 65 -16.65 2.73 -13.66
N ILE A 66 -17.42 3.39 -12.79
CA ILE A 66 -17.00 3.70 -11.41
C ILE A 66 -16.78 2.42 -10.61
N SER A 67 -17.60 1.38 -10.79
CA SER A 67 -17.39 0.10 -10.10
C SER A 67 -16.05 -0.55 -10.46
N PHE A 68 -15.60 -0.41 -11.72
CA PHE A 68 -14.27 -0.88 -12.14
C PHE A 68 -13.15 -0.10 -11.49
N ILE A 69 -13.35 1.22 -11.39
CA ILE A 69 -12.41 2.09 -10.71
C ILE A 69 -12.30 1.61 -9.27
N ASP A 70 -13.41 1.40 -8.54
CA ASP A 70 -13.41 0.92 -7.16
C ASP A 70 -12.63 -0.40 -7.00
N THR A 71 -12.89 -1.41 -7.85
CA THR A 71 -12.12 -2.66 -7.86
C THR A 71 -10.63 -2.42 -8.15
N GLY A 72 -10.32 -1.60 -9.15
CA GLY A 72 -8.96 -1.18 -9.46
C GLY A 72 -8.28 -0.40 -8.32
N LEU A 73 -9.05 0.38 -7.55
CA LEU A 73 -8.53 1.09 -6.39
C LEU A 73 -8.14 0.11 -5.30
N LEU A 74 -8.96 -0.92 -5.05
CA LEU A 74 -8.64 -1.99 -4.11
C LEU A 74 -7.37 -2.74 -4.52
N LEU A 75 -7.21 -3.04 -5.82
CA LEU A 75 -5.99 -3.66 -6.34
C LEU A 75 -4.74 -2.80 -6.12
N LEU A 76 -4.85 -1.49 -6.34
CA LEU A 76 -3.73 -0.58 -6.12
C LEU A 76 -3.38 -0.46 -4.63
N ILE A 77 -4.36 -0.54 -3.71
CA ILE A 77 -4.11 -0.65 -2.27
C ILE A 77 -3.33 -1.93 -1.94
N ILE A 78 -3.63 -3.06 -2.59
CA ILE A 78 -2.90 -4.33 -2.37
C ILE A 78 -1.41 -4.16 -2.72
N VAL A 79 -1.09 -3.54 -3.86
CA VAL A 79 0.31 -3.28 -4.26
C VAL A 79 1.02 -2.35 -3.27
N GLU A 80 0.31 -1.33 -2.81
CA GLU A 80 0.82 -0.33 -1.88
C GLU A 80 1.11 -0.93 -0.48
N VAL A 81 0.20 -1.75 0.04
CA VAL A 81 0.41 -2.46 1.31
C VAL A 81 1.58 -3.44 1.18
N TYR A 82 1.73 -4.13 0.04
CA TYR A 82 2.89 -4.99 -0.22
C TYR A 82 4.21 -4.21 -0.13
N GLN A 83 4.29 -3.03 -0.76
CA GLN A 83 5.49 -2.19 -0.67
C GLN A 83 5.82 -1.81 0.78
N THR A 84 4.81 -1.52 1.60
CA THR A 84 4.99 -1.24 3.02
C THR A 84 5.57 -2.43 3.77
N VAL A 85 5.05 -3.65 3.52
CA VAL A 85 5.57 -4.88 4.14
C VAL A 85 7.04 -5.11 3.80
N ILE A 86 7.42 -4.92 2.54
CA ILE A 86 8.82 -5.07 2.09
C ILE A 86 9.74 -4.01 2.72
N ALA A 87 9.26 -2.78 2.89
CA ALA A 87 10.03 -1.74 3.57
C ALA A 87 10.32 -2.13 5.04
N TYR A 88 9.36 -2.76 5.74
CA TYR A 88 9.59 -3.27 7.09
C TYR A 88 10.60 -4.41 7.15
N THR A 89 10.62 -5.32 6.16
CA THR A 89 11.55 -6.45 6.18
C THR A 89 12.99 -6.06 5.82
N ARG A 90 13.18 -5.01 5.02
CA ARG A 90 14.50 -4.59 4.53
C ARG A 90 15.32 -3.73 5.49
N LYS A 91 14.91 -3.61 6.76
CA LYS A 91 15.55 -2.74 7.77
C LYS A 91 15.70 -1.30 7.29
N SER A 92 14.73 -0.79 6.54
CA SER A 92 14.65 0.65 6.26
C SER A 92 14.55 1.41 7.59
N ASP A 93 15.22 2.55 7.67
CA ASP A 93 15.12 3.43 8.84
C ASP A 93 13.64 3.69 9.15
N THR A 94 13.26 3.67 10.43
CA THR A 94 11.84 3.82 10.83
C THR A 94 11.20 5.10 10.25
N ALA A 95 12.00 6.15 10.06
CA ALA A 95 11.60 7.39 9.40
C ALA A 95 11.25 7.20 7.90
N GLU A 96 11.99 6.37 7.17
CA GLU A 96 11.71 6.06 5.77
C GLU A 96 10.38 5.30 5.61
N ILE A 97 10.13 4.35 6.53
CA ILE A 97 8.88 3.58 6.53
C ILE A 97 7.68 4.47 6.83
N VAL A 98 7.79 5.33 7.86
CA VAL A 98 6.73 6.30 8.21
C VAL A 98 6.44 7.21 7.03
N ARG A 99 7.47 7.77 6.39
CA ARG A 99 7.33 8.61 5.20
C ARG A 99 6.62 7.89 4.06
N LEU A 100 6.99 6.64 3.76
CA LEU A 100 6.33 5.84 2.73
C LEU A 100 4.83 5.70 3.04
N VAL A 101 4.48 5.31 4.27
CA VAL A 101 3.08 5.13 4.70
C VAL A 101 2.28 6.44 4.59
N ILE A 102 2.88 7.58 4.91
CA ILE A 102 2.21 8.89 4.78
C ILE A 102 1.94 9.24 3.32
N TYR A 103 2.94 9.08 2.44
CA TYR A 103 2.75 9.36 1.01
C TYR A 103 1.68 8.47 0.39
N THR A 104 1.73 7.18 0.69
CA THR A 104 0.71 6.17 0.41
C THR A 104 -0.67 6.65 0.89
N GLY A 105 -0.81 7.01 2.16
CA GLY A 105 -2.07 7.48 2.73
C GLY A 105 -2.62 8.73 2.04
N VAL A 106 -1.74 9.69 1.69
CA VAL A 106 -2.13 10.88 0.93
C VAL A 106 -2.66 10.51 -0.45
N ILE A 107 -1.96 9.65 -1.19
CA ILE A 107 -2.37 9.21 -2.54
C ILE A 107 -3.73 8.51 -2.50
N ALA A 108 -3.93 7.62 -1.53
CA ALA A 108 -5.19 6.90 -1.34
C ALA A 108 -6.36 7.86 -1.01
N MET A 109 -6.14 8.83 -0.13
CA MET A 109 -7.16 9.82 0.24
C MET A 109 -7.49 10.78 -0.91
N VAL A 110 -6.47 11.25 -1.65
CA VAL A 110 -6.66 12.09 -2.84
C VAL A 110 -7.51 11.36 -3.87
N ARG A 111 -7.26 10.07 -4.07
CA ARG A 111 -8.06 9.22 -4.96
C ARG A 111 -9.51 9.10 -4.52
N LYS A 112 -9.80 8.92 -3.22
CA LYS A 112 -11.18 8.95 -2.71
C LYS A 112 -11.87 10.29 -2.96
N ALA A 113 -11.12 11.39 -2.90
CA ALA A 113 -11.64 12.71 -3.25
C ALA A 113 -11.90 12.88 -4.76
N ILE A 114 -11.06 12.33 -5.65
CA ILE A 114 -11.25 12.41 -7.11
C ILE A 114 -12.52 11.65 -7.56
N VAL A 115 -12.82 10.51 -6.95
CA VAL A 115 -14.00 9.67 -7.29
C VAL A 115 -15.27 10.14 -6.58
N PHE A 116 -15.17 11.12 -5.68
CA PHE A 116 -16.30 11.58 -4.87
C PHE A 116 -17.45 12.13 -5.73
N ARG A 117 -18.65 11.57 -5.53
CA ARG A 117 -19.90 12.03 -6.16
C ARG A 117 -21.01 12.14 -5.12
N ALA A 118 -21.53 13.34 -4.94
CA ALA A 118 -22.58 13.59 -3.95
C ALA A 118 -23.88 12.80 -4.22
N SER A 119 -24.15 12.43 -5.48
CA SER A 119 -25.35 11.67 -5.88
C SER A 119 -25.36 10.21 -5.43
N GLU A 120 -24.21 9.66 -5.02
CA GLU A 120 -24.11 8.27 -4.55
C GLU A 120 -24.41 8.13 -3.04
N TYR A 121 -24.66 9.25 -2.35
CA TYR A 121 -25.01 9.27 -0.94
C TYR A 121 -26.54 9.34 -0.73
N PRO A 122 -27.09 8.68 0.31
CA PRO A 122 -28.54 8.65 0.55
C PRO A 122 -29.15 10.04 0.74
N THR A 123 -28.41 10.95 1.39
CA THR A 123 -28.82 12.33 1.60
C THR A 123 -27.69 13.31 1.28
N THR A 124 -28.04 14.57 1.00
CA THR A 124 -27.05 15.65 0.87
C THR A 124 -26.25 15.87 2.16
N GLY A 125 -26.85 15.57 3.32
CA GLY A 125 -26.18 15.63 4.61
C GLY A 125 -25.05 14.60 4.72
N ASP A 126 -25.28 13.37 4.26
CA ASP A 126 -24.26 12.30 4.27
C ASP A 126 -23.10 12.64 3.33
N ALA A 127 -23.40 13.18 2.14
CA ALA A 127 -22.38 13.65 1.20
C ALA A 127 -21.53 14.79 1.80
N LEU A 128 -22.16 15.76 2.46
CA LEU A 128 -21.46 16.87 3.11
C LEU A 128 -20.57 16.36 4.26
N ALA A 129 -21.09 15.46 5.10
CA ALA A 129 -20.34 14.85 6.19
C ALA A 129 -19.12 14.08 5.66
N ALA A 130 -19.28 13.29 4.61
CA ALA A 130 -18.17 12.58 3.96
C ALA A 130 -17.12 13.55 3.38
N ALA A 131 -17.54 14.60 2.69
CA ALA A 131 -16.64 15.60 2.13
C ALA A 131 -15.82 16.33 3.22
N VAL A 132 -16.47 16.71 4.33
CA VAL A 132 -15.80 17.31 5.48
C VAL A 132 -14.83 16.33 6.11
N ALA A 133 -15.22 15.06 6.31
CA ALA A 133 -14.34 14.03 6.83
C ALA A 133 -13.09 13.83 5.95
N TYR A 134 -13.27 13.74 4.63
CA TYR A 134 -12.13 13.63 3.69
C TYR A 134 -11.23 14.85 3.72
N THR A 135 -11.80 16.05 3.86
CA THR A 135 -11.03 17.29 4.01
C THR A 135 -10.20 17.29 5.28
N VAL A 136 -10.79 16.91 6.43
CA VAL A 136 -10.09 16.82 7.71
C VAL A 136 -8.97 15.79 7.65
N LEU A 137 -9.22 14.61 7.06
CA LEU A 137 -8.20 13.57 6.89
C LEU A 137 -7.05 14.03 5.99
N LEU A 138 -7.35 14.66 4.85
CA LEU A 138 -6.33 15.19 3.94
C LEU A 138 -5.50 16.30 4.60
N LEU A 139 -6.13 17.19 5.36
CA LEU A 139 -5.42 18.22 6.12
C LEU A 139 -4.55 17.60 7.22
N GLY A 140 -5.04 16.61 7.96
CA GLY A 140 -4.28 15.91 8.99
C GLY A 140 -3.05 15.20 8.42
N LEU A 141 -3.21 14.48 7.32
CA LEU A 141 -2.11 13.87 6.57
C LEU A 141 -1.13 14.92 6.04
N GLY A 142 -1.63 16.04 5.52
CA GLY A 142 -0.81 17.16 5.04
C GLY A 142 0.02 17.79 6.15
N VAL A 143 -0.57 18.02 7.33
CA VAL A 143 0.15 18.52 8.51
C VAL A 143 1.24 17.55 8.93
N LEU A 144 0.93 16.25 9.01
CA LEU A 144 1.87 15.23 9.42
C LEU A 144 3.04 15.11 8.41
N LEU A 145 2.77 15.25 7.12
CA LEU A 145 3.78 15.31 6.07
C LEU A 145 4.66 16.56 6.16
N VAL A 146 4.11 17.71 6.54
CA VAL A 146 4.91 18.94 6.79
C VAL A 146 5.83 18.76 8.00
N ILE A 147 5.34 18.10 9.07
CA ILE A 147 6.13 17.82 10.28
C ILE A 147 7.27 16.84 9.96
N ASP A 148 7.02 15.76 9.20
CA ASP A 148 8.06 14.79 8.80
C ASP A 148 9.14 15.37 7.87
N ARG A 149 8.86 16.51 7.22
CA ARG A 149 9.81 17.18 6.33
C ARG A 149 10.76 18.15 7.05
N GLN A 150 10.44 18.55 8.28
CA GLN A 150 11.27 19.46 9.10
C GLN A 150 12.23 18.67 9.99
#